data_AF-A0A1W6S5I2-F1
#
_entry.id   AF-A0A1W6S5I2-F1
#
_cell.length_a   1.000
_cell.length_b   1.000
_cell.length_c   1.000
_cell.angle_alpha   90.00
_cell.angle_beta   90.00
_cell.angle_gamma   90.00
#
_symmetry.space_group_name_H-M   'P 1'
#
loop_
_entity.id
_entity.type
_entity.pdbx_description
1 polymer ?
#
loop_
_entity_poly.entity_id
_entity_poly.type
_entity_poly.pdbx_seq_one_letter_code
_entity_poly.pdbx_strand_id
1 'polypeptide(L)'
;LRVVIPRFQELHQEGAQGQAQLTQYTRYLTIALGLLNATTLVSLARSGALLGNCPVPIIPDDSLITIILLILTLTAGTGLIMWMGELITERGVGNGMSLLIFTAIAAGFPSSLGEILRTQGWSVFISVLVVGVIVVMLVIFVEQSQRRIPVQYAKRMVGRRTLGGSSTYIPIKVNMAGVIPVIFASSMLYLPSLIAQFNTPTDGETPPPEWVNWITTYLTSGDHPLYMALYFAMIVFFT
;
A
#
# COMPACT_ATOMS: atom_id res chain seq x y z
N LEU A 1 -8.22 -12.78 -1.22
CA LEU A 1 -9.46 -13.57 -1.04
C LEU A 1 -10.01 -14.13 -2.35
N ARG A 2 -10.07 -13.36 -3.45
CA ARG A 2 -10.63 -13.80 -4.74
C ARG A 2 -9.96 -15.04 -5.37
N VAL A 3 -8.64 -15.22 -5.18
CA VAL A 3 -7.88 -16.37 -5.72
C VAL A 3 -7.94 -17.59 -4.78
N VAL A 4 -8.36 -17.38 -3.52
CA VAL A 4 -8.33 -18.40 -2.47
C VAL A 4 -9.70 -19.04 -2.25
N ILE A 5 -10.78 -18.30 -2.52
CA ILE A 5 -12.16 -18.76 -2.30
C ILE A 5 -12.88 -18.85 -3.66
N PRO A 6 -13.17 -20.06 -4.18
CA PRO A 6 -13.75 -20.25 -5.51
C PRO A 6 -15.11 -19.56 -5.68
N ARG A 7 -15.91 -19.47 -4.60
CA ARG A 7 -17.19 -18.76 -4.62
C ARG A 7 -17.06 -17.26 -4.93
N PHE A 8 -15.97 -16.60 -4.50
CA PHE A 8 -15.71 -15.20 -4.85
C PHE A 8 -15.20 -15.03 -6.28
N GLN A 9 -14.64 -16.09 -6.86
CA GLN A 9 -14.25 -16.11 -8.26
C GLN A 9 -15.46 -16.31 -9.18
N GLU A 10 -16.41 -17.17 -8.80
CA GLU A 10 -17.72 -17.32 -9.47
C GLU A 10 -18.52 -16.01 -9.42
N LEU A 11 -18.63 -15.38 -8.25
CA LEU A 11 -19.31 -14.09 -8.10
C LEU A 11 -18.67 -13.01 -8.99
N HIS A 12 -17.35 -13.02 -9.16
CA HIS A 12 -16.72 -12.07 -10.08
C HIS A 12 -17.02 -12.38 -11.56
N GLN A 13 -17.23 -13.65 -11.91
CA GLN A 13 -17.57 -14.07 -13.28
C GLN A 13 -19.02 -13.75 -13.64
N GLU A 14 -19.90 -13.51 -12.67
CA GLU A 14 -21.28 -13.03 -12.87
C GLU A 14 -21.37 -11.59 -13.41
N GLY A 15 -20.24 -10.92 -13.64
CA GLY A 15 -20.17 -9.62 -14.30
C GLY A 15 -20.36 -8.44 -13.35
N ALA A 16 -21.04 -7.38 -13.80
CA ALA A 16 -21.14 -6.11 -13.07
C ALA A 16 -21.85 -6.26 -11.70
N GLN A 17 -22.84 -7.16 -11.61
CA GLN A 17 -23.60 -7.36 -10.38
C GLN A 17 -22.77 -8.00 -9.27
N GLY A 18 -21.99 -9.04 -9.61
CA GLY A 18 -21.14 -9.69 -8.61
C GLY A 18 -19.89 -8.88 -8.26
N GLN A 19 -19.37 -8.06 -9.18
CA GLN A 19 -18.37 -7.04 -8.86
C GLN A 19 -18.88 -6.03 -7.83
N ALA A 20 -20.12 -5.57 -7.96
CA ALA A 20 -20.73 -4.65 -6.99
C ALA A 20 -20.87 -5.30 -5.59
N GLN A 21 -21.24 -6.58 -5.50
CA GLN A 21 -21.31 -7.30 -4.23
C GLN A 21 -19.93 -7.48 -3.57
N LEU A 22 -18.90 -7.81 -4.36
CA LEU A 22 -17.51 -7.87 -3.88
C LEU A 22 -17.04 -6.53 -3.33
N THR A 23 -17.38 -5.43 -3.98
CA THR A 23 -17.09 -4.08 -3.48
C THR A 23 -17.80 -3.82 -2.16
N GLN A 24 -19.09 -4.17 -2.02
CA GLN A 24 -19.81 -4.01 -0.75
C GLN A 24 -19.15 -4.76 0.41
N TYR A 25 -18.75 -6.01 0.20
CA TYR A 25 -18.00 -6.76 1.23
C TYR A 25 -16.67 -6.10 1.57
N THR A 26 -15.97 -5.58 0.58
CA THR A 26 -14.71 -4.86 0.78
C THR A 26 -14.93 -3.57 1.60
N ARG A 27 -16.04 -2.85 1.39
CA ARG A 27 -16.39 -1.66 2.19
C ARG A 27 -16.59 -2.01 3.66
N TYR A 28 -17.39 -3.04 3.96
CA TYR A 28 -17.63 -3.46 5.33
C TYR A 28 -16.35 -3.90 6.03
N LEU A 29 -15.51 -4.67 5.33
CA LEU A 29 -14.22 -5.11 5.87
C LEU A 29 -13.28 -3.92 6.11
N THR A 30 -13.26 -2.93 5.21
CA THR A 30 -12.43 -1.72 5.36
C THR A 30 -12.86 -0.90 6.57
N ILE A 31 -14.17 -0.74 6.80
CA ILE A 31 -14.67 -0.02 8.00
C ILE A 31 -14.32 -0.78 9.28
N ALA A 32 -14.46 -2.10 9.29
CA ALA A 32 -14.10 -2.92 10.44
C ALA A 32 -12.59 -2.84 10.76
N LEU A 33 -11.75 -2.92 9.72
CA LEU A 33 -10.29 -2.72 9.86
C LEU A 33 -9.93 -1.29 10.28
N GLY A 34 -10.67 -0.29 9.79
CA GLY A 34 -10.50 1.12 10.16
C GLY A 34 -10.83 1.37 11.63
N LEU A 35 -11.93 0.79 12.13
CA LEU A 35 -12.32 0.83 13.54
C LEU A 35 -11.25 0.17 14.43
N LEU A 36 -10.75 -0.99 14.00
CA LEU A 36 -9.69 -1.71 14.70
C LEU A 36 -8.41 -0.86 14.75
N ASN A 37 -7.96 -0.31 13.62
CA ASN A 37 -6.79 0.58 13.55
C ASN A 37 -6.97 1.86 14.40
N ALA A 38 -8.13 2.50 14.33
CA ALA A 38 -8.43 3.69 15.11
C ALA A 38 -8.35 3.41 16.61
N THR A 39 -8.85 2.23 17.04
CA THR A 39 -8.75 1.79 18.43
C THR A 39 -7.30 1.58 18.85
N THR A 40 -6.48 0.92 18.01
CA THR A 40 -5.04 0.75 18.25
C THR A 40 -4.32 2.08 18.39
N LEU A 41 -4.55 3.00 17.45
CA LEU A 41 -3.91 4.31 17.46
C LEU A 41 -4.31 5.11 18.71
N VAL A 42 -5.60 5.10 19.09
CA VAL A 42 -6.04 5.80 20.30
C VAL A 42 -5.46 5.15 21.57
N SER A 43 -5.34 3.82 21.63
CA SER A 43 -4.71 3.15 22.78
C SER A 43 -3.21 3.45 22.89
N LEU A 44 -2.47 3.50 21.77
CA LEU A 44 -1.05 3.87 21.80
C LEU A 44 -0.85 5.38 22.05
N ALA A 45 -1.79 6.23 21.62
CA ALA A 45 -1.76 7.66 21.94
C ALA A 45 -1.86 7.88 23.46
N ARG A 46 -2.69 7.07 24.13
CA ARG A 46 -2.89 7.11 25.57
C ARG A 46 -1.67 6.65 26.35
N SER A 47 -0.96 5.62 25.89
CA SER A 47 0.27 5.13 26.55
C SER A 47 1.48 6.04 26.34
N GLY A 48 1.34 7.18 25.63
CA GLY A 48 2.43 8.09 25.32
C GLY A 48 3.44 7.53 24.31
N ALA A 49 3.19 6.34 23.76
CA ALA A 49 4.11 5.61 22.88
C ALA A 49 4.11 6.11 21.42
N LEU A 50 3.09 6.84 20.97
CA LEU A 50 3.04 7.36 19.59
C LEU A 50 3.92 8.59 19.35
N LEU A 51 4.09 9.43 20.35
CA LEU A 51 4.84 10.69 20.24
C LEU A 51 5.77 10.78 21.44
N GLY A 52 6.97 10.22 21.31
CA GLY A 52 7.99 10.29 22.33
C GLY A 52 8.19 11.75 22.80
N ASN A 53 8.17 11.95 24.12
CA ASN A 53 8.47 13.21 24.79
C ASN A 53 7.60 14.44 24.42
N CYS A 54 6.29 14.29 24.29
CA CYS A 54 5.38 15.45 24.40
C CYS A 54 4.97 15.70 25.87
N PRO A 55 5.36 16.83 26.50
CA PRO A 55 5.00 17.15 27.89
C PRO A 55 3.56 17.66 28.06
N VAL A 56 2.76 17.66 27.00
CA VAL A 56 1.34 18.05 27.02
C VAL A 56 0.52 16.79 26.77
N PRO A 57 -0.47 16.46 27.61
CA PRO A 57 -1.36 15.33 27.36
C PRO A 57 -2.09 15.58 26.03
N ILE A 58 -1.79 14.73 25.04
CA ILE A 58 -2.37 14.77 23.68
C ILE A 58 -3.90 14.64 23.75
N ILE A 59 -4.40 14.04 24.82
CA ILE A 59 -5.81 13.90 25.15
C ILE A 59 -6.06 14.71 26.44
N PRO A 60 -6.81 15.83 26.38
CA PRO A 60 -7.06 16.69 27.55
C PRO A 60 -7.83 15.97 28.67
N ASP A 61 -8.65 14.97 28.31
CA ASP A 61 -9.47 14.18 29.22
C ASP A 61 -9.50 12.70 28.80
N ASP A 62 -9.08 11.81 29.69
CA ASP A 62 -9.12 10.35 29.55
C ASP A 62 -10.56 9.76 29.61
N SER A 63 -11.56 10.60 29.33
CA SER A 63 -12.97 10.23 29.42
C SER A 63 -13.35 9.23 28.31
N LEU A 64 -14.19 8.26 28.67
CA LEU A 64 -14.74 7.29 27.71
C LEU A 64 -15.45 7.97 26.52
N ILE A 65 -16.03 9.15 26.76
CA ILE A 65 -16.72 9.94 25.73
C ILE A 65 -15.71 10.48 24.72
N THR A 66 -14.57 11.02 25.18
CA THR A 66 -13.49 11.52 24.31
C THR A 66 -12.93 10.40 23.44
N ILE A 67 -12.71 9.22 24.02
CA ILE A 67 -12.17 8.05 23.31
C ILE A 67 -13.13 7.59 22.21
N ILE A 68 -14.42 7.44 22.52
CA ILE A 68 -15.43 7.05 21.53
C ILE A 68 -15.50 8.09 20.41
N LEU A 69 -15.42 9.38 20.74
CA LEU A 69 -15.42 10.47 19.76
C LEU A 69 -14.18 10.42 18.85
N LEU A 70 -12.99 10.19 19.40
CA LEU A 70 -11.75 10.02 18.62
C LEU A 70 -11.83 8.81 17.68
N ILE A 71 -12.28 7.66 18.17
CA ILE A 71 -12.44 6.46 17.35
C ILE A 71 -13.46 6.69 16.23
N LEU A 72 -14.59 7.33 16.54
CA LEU A 72 -15.64 7.60 15.56
C LEU A 72 -15.15 8.60 14.49
N THR A 73 -14.47 9.68 14.89
CA THR A 73 -13.93 10.68 13.95
C THR A 73 -12.85 10.10 13.04
N LEU A 74 -11.92 9.28 13.57
CA LEU A 74 -10.92 8.57 12.77
C LEU A 74 -11.58 7.59 11.80
N THR A 75 -12.53 6.78 12.27
CA THR A 75 -13.25 5.81 11.44
C THR A 75 -14.07 6.52 10.35
N ALA A 76 -14.75 7.63 10.68
CA ALA A 76 -15.46 8.45 9.71
C ALA A 76 -14.51 9.04 8.66
N GLY A 77 -13.32 9.49 9.06
CA GLY A 77 -12.27 9.94 8.13
C GLY A 77 -11.84 8.83 7.15
N THR A 78 -11.64 7.59 7.63
CA THR A 78 -11.32 6.47 6.74
C THR A 78 -12.44 6.16 5.75
N GLY A 79 -13.70 6.24 6.19
CA GLY A 79 -14.87 6.07 5.32
C GLY A 79 -14.97 7.17 4.25
N LEU A 80 -14.66 8.41 4.61
CA LEU A 80 -14.60 9.53 3.67
C LEU A 80 -13.52 9.31 2.61
N ILE A 81 -12.32 8.91 3.01
CA ILE A 81 -11.21 8.62 2.10
C ILE A 81 -11.57 7.48 1.13
N MET A 82 -12.19 6.41 1.65
CA MET A 82 -12.67 5.30 0.83
C MET A 82 -13.68 5.79 -0.21
N TRP A 83 -14.69 6.55 0.21
CA TRP A 83 -15.70 7.11 -0.69
C TRP A 83 -15.09 8.03 -1.75
N MET A 84 -14.11 8.86 -1.39
CA MET A 84 -13.37 9.68 -2.35
C MET A 84 -12.61 8.80 -3.37
N GLY A 85 -11.98 7.71 -2.93
CA GLY A 85 -11.28 6.78 -3.82
C GLY A 85 -12.21 6.13 -4.84
N GLU A 86 -13.43 5.77 -4.43
CA GLU A 86 -14.45 5.24 -5.33
C GLU A 86 -14.93 6.29 -6.34
N LEU A 87 -15.20 7.52 -5.89
CA LEU A 87 -15.57 8.63 -6.77
C LEU A 87 -14.50 8.94 -7.83
N ILE A 88 -13.22 8.89 -7.47
CA ILE A 88 -12.12 9.08 -8.42
C ILE A 88 -12.12 7.96 -9.47
N THR A 89 -12.36 6.72 -9.04
CA THR A 89 -12.42 5.55 -9.91
C THR A 89 -13.60 5.66 -10.89
N GLU A 90 -14.78 6.07 -10.42
CA GLU A 90 -15.98 6.27 -11.26
C GLU A 90 -15.80 7.38 -12.30
N ARG A 91 -15.04 8.44 -11.95
CA ARG A 91 -14.73 9.55 -12.87
C ARG A 91 -13.62 9.24 -13.87
N GLY A 92 -13.07 8.01 -13.86
CA GLY A 92 -12.26 7.47 -14.94
C GLY A 92 -10.75 7.76 -14.88
N VAL A 93 -10.24 8.34 -13.79
CA VAL A 93 -8.79 8.62 -13.64
C VAL A 93 -8.09 7.42 -12.98
N GLY A 94 -8.04 6.29 -13.69
CA GLY A 94 -7.37 5.07 -13.20
C GLY A 94 -8.00 4.47 -11.93
N ASN A 95 -7.18 3.89 -11.06
CA ASN A 95 -7.63 3.31 -9.78
C ASN A 95 -7.51 4.36 -8.66
N GLY A 96 -8.64 4.86 -8.17
CA GLY A 96 -8.68 5.98 -7.23
C GLY A 96 -7.98 5.70 -5.91
N MET A 97 -8.02 4.47 -5.39
CA MET A 97 -7.30 4.12 -4.16
C MET A 97 -5.78 4.22 -4.34
N SER A 98 -5.26 3.77 -5.49
CA SER A 98 -3.82 3.90 -5.77
C SER A 98 -3.38 5.36 -5.95
N LEU A 99 -4.25 6.20 -6.53
CA LEU A 99 -3.97 7.62 -6.74
C LEU A 99 -3.96 8.40 -5.42
N LEU A 100 -4.83 8.04 -4.48
CA LEU A 100 -4.82 8.61 -3.13
C LEU A 100 -3.54 8.25 -2.37
N ILE A 101 -3.11 6.98 -2.43
CA ILE A 101 -1.84 6.55 -1.83
C ILE A 101 -0.67 7.31 -2.47
N PHE A 102 -0.64 7.40 -3.79
CA PHE A 102 0.37 8.17 -4.51
C PHE A 102 0.42 9.62 -4.04
N THR A 103 -0.74 10.28 -3.92
CA THR A 103 -0.82 11.68 -3.49
C THR A 103 -0.36 11.86 -2.05
N ALA A 104 -0.68 10.92 -1.15
CA ALA A 104 -0.24 10.95 0.24
C ALA A 104 1.29 10.82 0.36
N ILE A 105 1.89 9.88 -0.38
CA ILE A 105 3.35 9.72 -0.40
C ILE A 105 3.99 10.95 -1.06
N ALA A 106 3.46 11.41 -2.21
CA ALA A 106 3.90 12.62 -2.92
C ALA A 106 3.93 13.87 -2.03
N ALA A 107 2.91 14.05 -1.18
CA ALA A 107 2.81 15.16 -0.25
C ALA A 107 3.87 15.12 0.88
N GLY A 108 4.38 13.94 1.22
CA GLY A 108 5.45 13.77 2.22
C GLY A 108 6.86 14.05 1.70
N PHE A 109 7.10 13.88 0.40
CA PHE A 109 8.44 14.09 -0.16
C PHE A 109 9.03 15.49 0.12
N PRO A 110 8.31 16.61 -0.07
CA PRO A 110 8.87 17.94 0.14
C PRO A 110 9.27 18.21 1.59
N SER A 111 8.48 17.74 2.56
CA SER A 111 8.79 17.94 3.98
C SER A 111 10.01 17.12 4.40
N SER A 112 10.09 15.85 3.98
CA SER A 112 11.26 15.00 4.24
C SER A 112 12.54 15.57 3.62
N LEU A 113 12.47 16.10 2.40
CA LEU A 113 13.61 16.76 1.74
C LEU A 113 14.04 18.05 2.46
N GLY A 114 13.07 18.84 2.95
CA GLY A 114 13.35 20.03 3.74
C GLY A 114 14.04 19.70 5.07
N GLU A 115 13.68 18.59 5.71
CA GLU A 115 14.29 18.13 6.95
C GLU A 115 15.74 17.69 6.76
N ILE A 116 16.03 16.95 5.68
CA ILE A 116 17.40 16.53 5.32
C ILE A 116 18.29 17.75 5.10
N LEU A 117 17.76 18.77 4.41
CA LEU A 117 18.49 20.00 4.15
C LEU A 117 18.86 20.74 5.45
N ARG A 118 17.94 20.75 6.43
CA ARG A 118 18.16 21.41 7.73
C ARG A 118 19.11 20.64 8.65
N THR A 119 19.07 19.31 8.62
CA THR A 119 19.78 18.46 9.59
C THR A 119 21.15 17.99 9.11
N GLN A 120 21.29 17.66 7.82
CA GLN A 120 22.48 17.02 7.25
C GLN A 120 23.24 17.92 6.25
N GLY A 121 22.67 19.08 5.89
CA GLY A 121 23.29 20.07 5.02
C GLY A 121 23.18 19.77 3.52
N TRP A 122 23.75 20.66 2.70
CA TRP A 122 23.54 20.69 1.24
C TRP A 122 24.17 19.50 0.50
N SER A 123 25.25 18.93 1.02
CA SER A 123 25.96 17.79 0.39
C SER A 123 25.13 16.51 0.40
N VAL A 124 24.52 16.18 1.54
CA VAL A 124 23.63 15.01 1.68
C VAL A 124 22.31 15.22 0.94
N PHE A 125 21.79 16.45 0.93
CA PHE A 125 20.61 16.78 0.15
C PHE A 125 20.80 16.51 -1.35
N ILE A 126 21.92 16.97 -1.95
CA ILE A 126 22.21 16.71 -3.36
C ILE A 126 22.39 15.21 -3.62
N SER A 127 23.10 14.49 -2.76
CA SER A 127 23.34 13.06 -2.99
C SER A 127 22.04 12.25 -3.00
N VAL A 128 21.12 12.52 -2.06
CA VAL A 128 19.80 11.91 -2.02
C VAL A 128 18.98 12.24 -3.27
N LEU A 129 19.02 13.50 -3.73
CA LEU A 129 18.31 13.91 -4.95
C LEU A 129 18.83 13.16 -6.19
N VAL A 130 20.16 13.05 -6.33
CA VAL A 130 20.79 12.35 -7.45
C VAL A 130 20.44 10.86 -7.45
N VAL A 131 20.53 10.20 -6.29
CA VAL A 131 20.14 8.80 -6.14
C VAL A 131 18.65 8.61 -6.46
N GLY A 132 17.79 9.50 -5.98
CA GLY A 132 16.35 9.47 -6.27
C GLY A 132 16.06 9.55 -7.77
N VAL A 133 16.71 10.47 -8.50
CA VAL A 133 16.55 10.58 -9.96
C VAL A 133 17.04 9.32 -10.67
N ILE A 134 18.18 8.76 -10.27
CA ILE A 134 18.71 7.52 -10.85
C ILE A 134 17.73 6.36 -10.65
N VAL A 135 17.18 6.21 -9.44
CA VAL A 135 16.20 5.15 -9.14
C VAL A 135 14.94 5.32 -10.00
N VAL A 136 14.40 6.54 -10.10
CA VAL A 136 13.25 6.82 -10.96
C VAL A 136 13.56 6.48 -12.43
N MET A 137 14.74 6.85 -12.93
CA MET A 137 15.16 6.54 -14.29
C MET A 137 15.24 5.03 -14.53
N LEU A 138 15.82 4.27 -13.59
CA LEU A 138 15.90 2.81 -13.65
C LEU A 138 14.50 2.17 -13.63
N VAL A 139 13.60 2.64 -12.77
CA VAL A 139 12.22 2.15 -12.70
C VAL A 139 11.49 2.41 -14.02
N ILE A 140 11.60 3.61 -14.59
CA ILE A 140 10.99 3.94 -15.89
C ILE A 140 11.57 3.06 -17.00
N PHE A 141 12.89 2.82 -17.01
CA PHE A 141 13.54 1.97 -18.00
C PHE A 141 13.03 0.52 -17.94
N VAL A 142 12.90 -0.04 -16.74
CA VAL A 142 12.38 -1.40 -16.54
C VAL A 142 10.90 -1.47 -16.90
N GLU A 143 10.10 -0.47 -16.51
CA GLU A 143 8.65 -0.45 -16.80
C GLU A 143 8.34 -0.29 -18.30
N GLN A 144 9.17 0.45 -19.04
CA GLN A 144 9.05 0.57 -20.50
C GLN A 144 9.62 -0.64 -21.26
N SER A 145 10.34 -1.53 -20.57
CA SER A 145 10.89 -2.73 -21.19
C SER A 145 9.78 -3.72 -21.52
N GLN A 146 9.68 -4.06 -22.81
CA GLN A 146 8.68 -5.00 -23.33
C GLN A 146 9.34 -5.98 -24.29
N ARG A 147 8.97 -7.25 -24.16
CA ARG A 147 9.34 -8.31 -25.09
C ARG A 147 8.33 -8.33 -26.24
N ARG A 148 8.79 -8.11 -27.46
CA ARG A 148 7.94 -8.16 -28.67
C ARG A 148 7.96 -9.58 -29.23
N ILE A 149 6.83 -10.28 -29.16
CA ILE A 149 6.67 -11.60 -29.78
C ILE A 149 5.94 -11.43 -31.12
N PRO A 150 6.56 -11.77 -32.26
CA PRO A 150 5.94 -11.63 -33.57
C PRO A 150 4.80 -12.65 -33.73
N VAL A 151 3.63 -12.19 -34.14
CA VAL A 151 2.46 -13.01 -34.43
C VAL A 151 2.01 -12.72 -35.86
N GLN A 152 1.76 -13.78 -36.61
CA GLN A 152 1.24 -13.67 -37.97
C GLN A 152 -0.27 -13.86 -37.92
N TYR A 153 -1.03 -12.83 -38.29
CA TYR A 153 -2.46 -13.00 -38.52
C TYR A 153 -2.68 -13.91 -39.73
N ALA A 154 -3.74 -14.71 -39.66
CA ALA A 154 -4.10 -15.65 -40.71
C ALA A 154 -4.20 -14.92 -42.06
N LYS A 155 -3.43 -15.40 -43.04
CA LYS A 155 -3.43 -14.85 -44.41
C LYS A 155 -4.70 -15.31 -45.11
N ARG A 156 -5.45 -14.41 -45.74
CA ARG A 156 -6.59 -14.79 -46.59
C ARG A 156 -6.05 -15.07 -47.99
N MET A 157 -6.25 -16.29 -48.47
CA MET A 157 -5.86 -16.67 -49.83
C MET A 157 -6.96 -16.22 -50.80
N VAL A 158 -6.62 -15.41 -51.80
CA VAL A 158 -7.51 -15.02 -52.90
C VAL A 158 -6.88 -15.49 -54.21
N GLY A 159 -7.42 -16.55 -54.81
CA GLY A 159 -6.81 -17.21 -55.97
C GLY A 159 -5.49 -17.92 -55.62
N ARG A 160 -4.45 -17.81 -56.48
CA ARG A 160 -3.09 -18.36 -56.26
C ARG A 160 -2.14 -17.44 -55.47
N ARG A 161 -2.60 -16.25 -55.07
CA ARG A 161 -1.75 -15.26 -54.37
C ARG A 161 -2.21 -15.11 -52.92
N THR A 162 -1.28 -15.28 -51.99
CA THR A 162 -1.49 -14.91 -50.59
C THR A 162 -1.40 -13.39 -50.50
N LEU A 163 -2.54 -12.72 -50.35
CA LEU A 163 -2.64 -11.27 -50.14
C LEU A 163 -2.93 -11.02 -48.66
N GLY A 164 -2.13 -10.15 -48.04
CA GLY A 164 -2.31 -9.81 -46.64
C GLY A 164 -1.58 -10.76 -45.71
N GLY A 165 -0.70 -10.17 -44.91
CA GLY A 165 0.15 -10.83 -43.92
C GLY A 165 1.05 -9.79 -43.31
N SER A 166 0.46 -8.73 -42.75
CA SER A 166 1.24 -7.78 -41.95
C SER A 166 1.68 -8.52 -40.69
N SER A 167 2.98 -8.63 -40.48
CA SER A 167 3.52 -9.12 -39.21
C SER A 167 3.18 -8.11 -38.13
N THR A 168 2.34 -8.50 -37.17
CA THR A 168 2.15 -7.73 -35.94
C THR A 168 3.00 -8.35 -34.84
N TYR A 169 3.28 -7.62 -33.77
CA TYR A 169 3.82 -8.19 -32.56
C TYR A 169 2.85 -7.97 -31.40
N ILE A 170 2.78 -8.93 -30.50
CA ILE A 170 2.11 -8.75 -29.21
C ILE A 170 3.18 -8.30 -28.22
N PRO A 171 3.09 -7.08 -27.65
CA PRO A 171 4.00 -6.65 -26.61
C PRO A 171 3.66 -7.33 -25.29
N ILE A 172 4.65 -7.99 -24.69
CA ILE A 172 4.56 -8.53 -23.34
C ILE A 172 5.47 -7.68 -22.47
N LYS A 173 4.90 -6.87 -21.57
CA LYS A 173 5.67 -6.09 -20.60
C LYS A 173 6.43 -7.01 -19.64
N VAL A 174 7.60 -6.58 -19.18
CA VAL A 174 8.39 -7.32 -18.19
C VAL A 174 7.67 -7.38 -16.84
N ASN A 175 7.03 -6.28 -16.43
CA ASN A 175 6.16 -6.22 -15.26
C ASN A 175 4.70 -6.05 -15.69
N MET A 176 3.86 -7.06 -15.45
CA MET A 176 2.42 -6.98 -15.71
C MET A 176 1.62 -6.47 -14.51
N ALA A 177 2.17 -6.60 -13.30
CA ALA A 177 1.47 -6.37 -12.05
C ALA A 177 1.54 -4.92 -11.57
N GLY A 178 2.42 -4.10 -12.17
CA GLY A 178 2.55 -2.67 -11.87
C GLY A 178 2.92 -2.41 -10.41
N VAL A 179 2.16 -1.53 -9.74
CA VAL A 179 2.40 -1.09 -8.35
C VAL A 179 1.67 -1.96 -7.30
N ILE A 180 0.72 -2.79 -7.74
CA ILE A 180 -0.13 -3.59 -6.84
C ILE A 180 0.68 -4.54 -5.94
N PRO A 181 1.69 -5.29 -6.43
CA PRO A 181 2.51 -6.18 -5.60
C PRO A 181 3.19 -5.48 -4.44
N VAL A 182 3.73 -4.28 -4.68
CA VAL A 182 4.46 -3.50 -3.66
C VAL A 182 3.52 -3.09 -2.52
N ILE A 183 2.29 -2.69 -2.85
CA ILE A 183 1.25 -2.32 -1.88
C ILE A 183 0.81 -3.54 -1.06
N PHE A 184 0.66 -4.70 -1.69
CA PHE A 184 0.32 -5.93 -0.96
C PHE A 184 1.45 -6.38 -0.05
N ALA A 185 2.70 -6.30 -0.52
CA ALA A 185 3.86 -6.62 0.31
C ALA A 185 3.93 -5.71 1.55
N SER A 186 3.76 -4.39 1.38
CA SER A 186 3.80 -3.44 2.50
C SER A 186 2.62 -3.62 3.46
N SER A 187 1.41 -3.84 2.96
CA SER A 187 0.24 -4.04 3.83
C SER A 187 0.29 -5.36 4.59
N MET A 188 0.86 -6.41 3.99
CA MET A 188 1.01 -7.70 4.67
C MET A 188 2.11 -7.69 5.73
N LEU A 189 3.19 -6.92 5.54
CA LEU A 189 4.19 -6.68 6.58
C LEU A 189 3.68 -5.78 7.72
N TYR A 190 2.69 -4.94 7.44
CA TYR A 190 2.07 -4.08 8.44
C TYR A 190 1.08 -4.83 9.36
N LEU A 191 0.53 -5.97 8.93
CA LEU A 191 -0.41 -6.73 9.77
C LEU A 191 0.22 -7.27 11.07
N PRO A 192 1.40 -7.93 11.05
CA PRO A 192 2.09 -8.33 12.27
C PRO A 192 2.46 -7.14 13.16
N SER A 193 2.88 -6.02 12.57
CA SER A 193 3.23 -4.81 13.34
C SER A 193 2.02 -4.24 14.07
N LEU A 194 0.84 -4.31 13.46
CA LEU A 194 -0.41 -3.88 14.09
C LEU A 194 -0.79 -4.78 15.27
N ILE A 195 -0.63 -6.11 15.14
CA ILE A 195 -0.91 -7.06 16.24
C ILE A 195 0.09 -6.90 17.38
N ALA A 196 1.37 -6.66 17.05
CA ALA A 196 2.40 -6.38 18.03
C ALA A 196 2.07 -5.12 18.84
N GLN A 197 1.61 -4.04 18.18
CA GLN A 197 1.18 -2.80 18.84
C GLN A 197 -0.01 -2.99 19.80
N PHE A 198 -0.91 -3.94 19.54
CA PHE A 198 -1.99 -4.26 20.48
C PHE A 198 -1.50 -4.92 21.78
N ASN A 199 -0.35 -5.60 21.74
CA ASN A 199 0.19 -6.37 22.85
C ASN A 199 1.41 -5.69 23.52
N THR A 200 1.72 -4.44 23.16
CA THR A 200 2.68 -3.64 23.92
C THR A 200 2.01 -3.15 25.21
N PRO A 201 2.51 -3.53 26.40
CA PRO A 201 1.92 -3.12 27.67
C PRO A 201 1.88 -1.59 27.82
N THR A 202 0.75 -1.09 28.36
CA THR A 202 0.51 0.34 28.65
C THR A 202 1.44 0.88 29.73
N ASP A 203 1.94 0.01 30.61
CA ASP A 203 2.81 0.37 31.71
C ASP A 203 4.22 -0.16 31.42
N GLY A 204 5.20 0.75 31.32
CA GLY A 204 6.62 0.44 31.11
C GLY A 204 7.30 -0.41 32.21
N GLU A 205 6.52 -1.07 33.06
CA GLU A 205 6.97 -1.95 34.15
C GLU A 205 6.99 -3.43 33.77
N THR A 206 6.30 -3.85 32.69
CA THR A 206 6.38 -5.24 32.19
C THR A 206 7.07 -5.29 30.84
N PRO A 207 8.13 -6.10 30.66
CA PRO A 207 8.74 -6.27 29.36
C PRO A 207 7.69 -6.86 28.40
N PRO A 208 7.54 -6.31 27.18
CA PRO A 208 6.63 -6.87 26.21
C PRO A 208 7.00 -8.35 25.97
N PRO A 209 6.02 -9.21 25.67
CA PRO A 209 6.29 -10.62 25.38
C PRO A 209 7.41 -10.76 24.33
N GLU A 210 8.30 -11.76 24.50
CA GLU A 210 9.48 -11.92 23.62
C GLU A 210 9.11 -11.97 22.13
N TRP A 211 7.92 -12.50 21.79
CA TRP A 211 7.41 -12.52 20.43
C TRP A 211 7.07 -11.12 19.90
N VAL A 212 6.58 -10.19 20.73
CA VAL A 212 6.32 -8.79 20.35
C VAL A 212 7.63 -8.05 20.10
N ASN A 213 8.62 -8.26 20.96
CA ASN A 213 9.95 -7.66 20.79
C ASN A 213 10.67 -8.21 19.54
N TRP A 214 10.50 -9.50 19.27
CA TRP A 214 10.99 -10.12 18.04
C TRP A 214 10.30 -9.52 16.80
N ILE A 215 8.97 -9.44 16.78
CA ILE A 215 8.23 -8.86 15.65
C ILE A 215 8.62 -7.39 15.45
N THR A 216 8.69 -6.60 16.51
CA THR A 216 9.06 -5.18 16.39
C THR A 216 10.49 -5.01 15.86
N THR A 217 11.45 -5.75 16.40
CA THR A 217 12.86 -5.67 15.98
C THR A 217 13.10 -6.18 14.55
N TYR A 218 12.47 -7.30 14.15
CA TYR A 218 12.76 -7.95 12.87
C TYR A 218 11.79 -7.60 11.73
N LEU A 219 10.56 -7.19 12.04
CA LEU A 219 9.50 -6.93 11.06
C LEU A 219 9.04 -5.47 11.02
N THR A 220 9.44 -4.61 11.95
CA THR A 220 8.99 -3.20 11.96
C THR A 220 10.11 -2.18 11.80
N SER A 221 11.31 -2.49 12.29
CA SER A 221 12.49 -1.65 12.07
C SER A 221 13.01 -1.85 10.65
N GLY A 222 12.78 -0.85 9.79
CA GLY A 222 13.25 -0.85 8.39
C GLY A 222 14.77 -0.94 8.20
N ASP A 223 15.53 -0.84 9.28
CA ASP A 223 16.99 -0.91 9.31
C ASP A 223 17.54 -2.35 9.36
N HIS A 224 16.71 -3.34 9.76
CA HIS A 224 17.19 -4.71 9.89
C HIS A 224 17.30 -5.39 8.52
N PRO A 225 18.45 -6.02 8.16
CA PRO A 225 18.63 -6.67 6.86
C PRO A 225 17.59 -7.75 6.55
N LEU A 226 17.07 -8.41 7.60
CA LEU A 226 16.00 -9.40 7.48
C LEU A 226 14.70 -8.78 6.96
N TYR A 227 14.32 -7.58 7.43
CA TYR A 227 13.15 -6.87 6.95
C TYR A 227 13.30 -6.55 5.46
N MET A 228 14.46 -6.04 5.04
CA MET A 228 14.73 -5.73 3.64
C MET A 228 14.69 -6.99 2.75
N ALA A 229 15.30 -8.09 3.19
CA ALA A 229 15.31 -9.34 2.45
C ALA A 229 13.89 -9.92 2.31
N LEU A 230 13.10 -9.88 3.39
CA LEU A 230 11.73 -10.39 3.40
C LEU A 230 10.79 -9.51 2.58
N TYR A 231 10.93 -8.18 2.67
CA TYR A 231 10.19 -7.24 1.83
C TYR A 231 10.51 -7.43 0.35
N PHE A 232 11.79 -7.58 -0.01
CA PHE A 232 12.22 -7.88 -1.37
C PHE A 232 11.64 -9.21 -1.86
N ALA A 233 11.75 -10.27 -1.06
CA ALA A 233 11.21 -11.59 -1.40
C ALA A 233 9.69 -11.55 -1.60
N MET A 234 8.95 -10.81 -0.77
CA MET A 234 7.51 -10.64 -0.92
C MET A 234 7.15 -9.85 -2.17
N ILE A 235 7.88 -8.78 -2.50
CA ILE A 235 7.66 -8.04 -3.75
C ILE A 235 7.83 -8.99 -4.94
N VAL A 236 8.94 -9.75 -4.98
CA VAL A 236 9.21 -10.72 -6.06
C VAL A 236 8.16 -11.83 -6.14
N PHE A 237 7.64 -12.29 -5.00
CA PHE A 237 6.59 -13.30 -4.94
C PHE A 237 5.24 -12.81 -5.50
N PHE A 238 4.92 -11.53 -5.30
CA PHE A 238 3.65 -10.94 -5.74
C PHE A 238 3.70 -10.34 -7.16
N THR A 239 4.90 -10.07 -7.72
CA THR A 239 5.08 -9.61 -9.12
C THR A 239 5.00 -10.74 -10.11
#